data_AF-A0A7U9N021-F1
#
_entry.id   AF-A0A7U9N021-F1
#
_cell.length_a   1.000
_cell.length_b   1.000
_cell.length_c   1.000
_cell.angle_alpha   90.00
_cell.angle_beta   90.00
_cell.angle_gamma   90.00
#
_symmetry.space_group_name_H-M   'P 1'
#
loop_
_entity.id
_entity.type
_entity.pdbx_description
1 polymer ?
#
loop_
_entity_poly.entity_id
_entity_poly.type
_entity_poly.pdbx_seq_one_letter_code
_entity_poly.pdbx_strand_id
1 'polypeptide(L)'
;MLEKVLEAVNAKDIRPLTDLVSAVAPEIVTYDIELVYYTTPETEAEVVANVEGSDGAIARYNEWQVEALGRDINPDQLRRLILCPSWGENLTGAIRVDVAQPTHTPVSDTQVAKFSGHLTVSHKSVTGVV
;
A
#
# COMPACT_ATOMS: atom_id res chain seq x y z
N MET A 1 -9.23 -21.50 -7.55
CA MET A 1 -7.98 -21.50 -6.76
C MET A 1 -8.24 -22.06 -5.36
N LEU A 2 -9.18 -21.48 -4.59
CA LEU A 2 -9.55 -21.97 -3.26
C LEU A 2 -9.94 -23.45 -3.23
N GLU A 3 -10.71 -23.94 -4.19
CA GLU A 3 -11.14 -25.34 -4.25
C GLU A 3 -9.96 -26.32 -4.39
N LYS A 4 -8.95 -25.98 -5.20
CA LYS A 4 -7.74 -26.79 -5.35
C LYS A 4 -6.92 -26.85 -4.06
N VAL A 5 -6.87 -25.73 -3.32
CA VAL A 5 -6.19 -25.69 -2.01
C VAL A 5 -6.96 -26.54 -1.02
N LEU A 6 -8.29 -26.41 -0.97
CA LEU A 6 -9.15 -27.21 -0.11
C LEU A 6 -9.01 -28.70 -0.40
N GLU A 7 -9.00 -29.11 -1.67
CA GLU A 7 -8.77 -30.52 -2.05
C GLU A 7 -7.40 -31.03 -1.60
N ALA A 8 -6.34 -30.23 -1.75
CA ALA A 8 -4.99 -30.61 -1.34
C ALA A 8 -4.87 -30.79 0.18
N VAL A 9 -5.42 -29.86 0.97
CA VAL A 9 -5.34 -29.92 2.45
C VAL A 9 -6.34 -30.90 3.07
N ASN A 10 -7.40 -31.25 2.34
CA ASN A 10 -8.43 -32.20 2.78
C ASN A 10 -8.13 -33.65 2.33
N ALA A 11 -6.99 -33.88 1.67
CA ALA A 11 -6.51 -35.21 1.32
C ALA A 11 -6.28 -36.05 2.58
N LYS A 12 -6.65 -37.34 2.51
CA LYS A 12 -6.66 -38.28 3.64
C LYS A 12 -5.29 -38.44 4.33
N ASP A 13 -4.20 -38.27 3.58
CA ASP A 13 -2.83 -38.39 4.08
C ASP A 13 -2.28 -37.07 4.64
N ILE A 14 -2.98 -35.95 4.43
CA ILE A 14 -2.58 -34.60 4.85
C ILE A 14 -3.34 -34.16 6.10
N ARG A 15 -4.64 -34.48 6.20
CA ARG A 15 -5.49 -34.05 7.34
C ARG A 15 -5.45 -35.05 8.51
N PRO A 16 -5.26 -34.58 9.75
CA PRO A 16 -5.46 -35.41 10.94
C PRO A 16 -6.92 -35.87 11.08
N LEU A 17 -7.14 -37.01 11.73
CA LEU A 17 -8.39 -37.78 11.71
C LEU A 17 -9.67 -37.00 12.09
N THR A 18 -9.55 -35.99 12.94
CA THR A 18 -10.70 -35.24 13.51
C THR A 18 -10.71 -33.76 13.15
N ASP A 19 -9.82 -33.30 12.27
CA ASP A 19 -9.70 -31.88 11.97
C ASP A 19 -10.67 -31.41 10.88
N LEU A 20 -11.29 -30.24 11.07
CA LEU A 20 -12.22 -29.62 10.12
C LEU A 20 -11.49 -28.49 9.39
N VAL A 21 -11.02 -28.78 8.18
CA VAL A 21 -10.31 -27.79 7.36
C VAL A 21 -11.30 -27.09 6.42
N SER A 22 -11.35 -25.76 6.52
CA SER A 22 -12.11 -24.90 5.62
C SER A 22 -11.20 -23.87 4.98
N ALA A 23 -11.29 -23.68 3.66
CA ALA A 23 -10.66 -22.58 2.96
C ALA A 23 -11.67 -21.44 2.84
N VAL A 24 -11.42 -20.34 3.56
CA VAL A 24 -12.25 -19.13 3.52
C VAL A 24 -11.51 -18.07 2.72
N ALA A 25 -12.21 -17.37 1.84
CA ALA A 25 -11.63 -16.23 1.13
C ALA A 25 -11.48 -15.06 2.12
N PRO A 26 -10.35 -14.35 2.12
CA PRO A 26 -10.18 -13.22 3.01
C PRO A 26 -11.18 -12.11 2.65
N GLU A 27 -11.68 -11.43 3.67
CA GLU A 27 -12.56 -10.29 3.48
C GLU A 27 -11.75 -9.08 2.98
N ILE A 28 -12.27 -8.35 2.01
CA ILE A 28 -11.56 -7.26 1.35
C ILE A 28 -11.90 -5.95 2.05
N VAL A 29 -10.90 -5.32 2.66
CA VAL A 29 -11.01 -3.97 3.22
C VAL A 29 -10.49 -2.99 2.18
N THR A 30 -11.39 -2.19 1.60
CA THR A 30 -11.00 -1.20 0.60
C THR A 30 -10.47 0.06 1.25
N TYR A 31 -9.42 0.64 0.68
CA TYR A 31 -8.91 1.95 1.08
C TYR A 31 -8.70 2.86 -0.13
N ASP A 32 -8.91 4.16 0.12
CA ASP A 32 -8.66 5.24 -0.83
C ASP A 32 -7.31 5.89 -0.52
N ILE A 33 -6.72 6.55 -1.51
CA ILE A 33 -5.50 7.32 -1.33
C ILE A 33 -5.82 8.78 -1.71
N GLU A 34 -5.73 9.66 -0.71
CA GLU A 34 -5.88 11.09 -0.87
C GLU A 34 -4.73 11.80 -0.17
N LEU A 35 -3.89 12.47 -0.94
CA LEU A 35 -2.70 13.13 -0.41
C LEU A 35 -2.36 14.40 -1.16
N VAL A 36 -1.77 15.33 -0.40
CA VAL A 36 -1.20 16.57 -0.91
C VAL A 36 0.27 16.61 -0.51
N TYR A 37 1.17 16.68 -1.49
CA TYR A 37 2.61 16.79 -1.22
C TYR A 37 3.21 18.09 -1.73
N TYR A 38 4.32 18.49 -1.12
CA TYR A 38 4.97 19.78 -1.34
C TYR A 38 6.38 19.55 -1.87
N THR A 39 6.72 20.24 -2.94
CA THR A 39 8.00 20.12 -3.65
C THR A 39 8.68 21.48 -3.75
N THR A 40 9.99 21.50 -4.02
CA THR A 40 10.65 22.71 -4.51
C THR A 40 10.46 22.79 -6.02
N PRO A 41 10.41 24.00 -6.62
CA PRO A 41 10.31 24.14 -8.07
C PRO A 41 11.49 23.48 -8.82
N GLU A 42 12.63 23.30 -8.17
CA GLU A 42 13.82 22.67 -8.77
C GLU A 42 13.68 21.15 -8.87
N THR A 43 12.99 20.51 -7.92
CA THR A 43 12.88 19.04 -7.82
C THR A 43 11.48 18.52 -8.17
N GLU A 44 10.55 19.41 -8.51
CA GLU A 44 9.14 19.08 -8.78
C GLU A 44 8.98 17.95 -9.80
N ALA A 45 9.68 18.03 -10.94
CA ALA A 45 9.58 17.02 -11.98
C ALA A 45 10.03 15.62 -11.52
N GLU A 46 11.13 15.55 -10.76
CA GLU A 46 11.65 14.29 -10.22
C GLU A 46 10.74 13.71 -9.15
N VAL A 47 10.25 14.55 -8.22
CA VAL A 47 9.35 14.09 -7.15
C VAL A 47 8.02 13.62 -7.74
N VAL A 48 7.45 14.32 -8.72
CA VAL A 48 6.23 13.87 -9.41
C VAL A 48 6.45 12.53 -10.07
N ALA A 49 7.57 12.33 -10.77
CA ALA A 49 7.90 11.03 -11.36
C ALA A 49 8.08 9.92 -10.30
N ASN A 50 8.68 10.25 -9.16
CA ASN A 50 8.91 9.29 -8.07
C ASN A 50 7.64 8.95 -7.29
N VAL A 51 6.67 9.87 -7.20
CA VAL A 51 5.42 9.68 -6.45
C VAL A 51 4.33 9.08 -7.32
N GLU A 52 4.04 9.72 -8.46
CA GLU A 52 2.93 9.40 -9.37
C GLU A 52 3.32 8.45 -10.52
N GLY A 53 4.61 8.17 -10.70
CA GLY A 53 5.08 7.27 -11.75
C GLY A 53 4.53 5.84 -11.60
N SER A 54 4.56 5.09 -12.69
CA SER A 54 4.08 3.70 -12.75
C SER A 54 4.71 2.78 -11.70
N ASP A 55 5.99 3.03 -11.37
CA ASP A 55 6.77 2.34 -10.34
C ASP A 55 7.08 3.25 -9.13
N GLY A 56 6.26 4.28 -8.95
CA GLY A 56 6.42 5.30 -7.93
C GLY A 56 6.00 4.85 -6.53
N ALA A 57 6.04 5.79 -5.59
CA ALA A 57 5.71 5.57 -4.18
C ALA A 57 4.33 4.94 -3.99
N ILE A 58 3.33 5.38 -4.76
CA ILE A 58 1.94 4.91 -4.64
C ILE A 58 1.80 3.46 -5.10
N ALA A 59 2.39 3.13 -6.26
CA ALA A 59 2.37 1.76 -6.78
C ALA A 59 3.03 0.80 -5.80
N ARG A 60 4.21 1.17 -5.30
CA ARG A 60 4.97 0.38 -4.32
C ARG A 60 4.24 0.22 -2.99
N TYR A 61 3.54 1.26 -2.55
CA TYR A 61 2.69 1.17 -1.35
C TYR A 61 1.57 0.14 -1.56
N ASN A 62 0.92 0.16 -2.72
CA ASN A 62 -0.14 -0.80 -3.03
C ASN A 62 0.39 -2.24 -3.11
N GLU A 63 1.54 -2.46 -3.74
CA GLU A 63 2.21 -3.77 -3.78
C GLU A 63 2.57 -4.26 -2.38
N TRP A 64 3.16 -3.38 -1.57
CA TRP A 64 3.51 -3.68 -0.17
C TRP A 64 2.26 -4.01 0.64
N GLN A 65 1.12 -3.36 0.39
CA GLN A 65 -0.10 -3.62 1.13
C GLN A 65 -0.71 -5.00 0.83
N VAL A 66 -0.57 -5.49 -0.40
CA VAL A 66 -1.10 -6.80 -0.81
C VAL A 66 -0.12 -7.96 -0.60
N GLU A 67 1.13 -7.68 -0.21
CA GLU A 67 2.18 -8.69 0.00
C GLU A 67 1.87 -9.64 1.19
N ALA A 68 1.16 -9.15 2.21
CA ALA A 68 0.84 -9.91 3.40
C ALA A 68 -0.63 -9.76 3.82
N LEU A 69 -1.24 -10.88 4.24
CA LEU A 69 -2.59 -10.90 4.82
C LEU A 69 -2.56 -10.27 6.22
N GLY A 70 -3.64 -9.57 6.61
CA GLY A 70 -3.72 -8.90 7.91
C GLY A 70 -2.74 -7.74 8.10
N ARG A 71 -2.23 -7.16 7.01
CA ARG A 71 -1.40 -5.96 7.09
C ARG A 71 -2.31 -4.74 7.32
N ASP A 72 -2.08 -4.03 8.41
CA ASP A 72 -2.79 -2.81 8.74
C ASP A 72 -2.64 -1.76 7.64
N ILE A 73 -3.68 -0.98 7.40
CA ILE A 73 -3.62 0.14 6.46
C ILE A 73 -2.92 1.28 7.17
N ASN A 74 -1.63 1.47 6.89
CA ASN A 74 -0.81 2.46 7.58
C ASN A 74 -0.43 3.65 6.64
N PRO A 75 -0.86 4.89 6.95
CA PRO A 75 -0.43 6.08 6.20
C PRO A 75 1.05 6.41 6.36
N ASP A 76 1.70 6.05 7.47
CA ASP A 76 3.09 6.43 7.74
C ASP A 76 4.06 5.75 6.78
N GLN A 77 3.73 4.54 6.31
CA GLN A 77 4.53 3.89 5.28
C GLN A 77 4.43 4.63 3.93
N LEU A 78 3.23 5.07 3.56
CA LEU A 78 3.02 5.90 2.36
C LEU A 78 3.78 7.23 2.49
N ARG A 79 3.70 7.87 3.66
CA ARG A 79 4.48 9.09 3.97
C ARG A 79 5.98 8.87 3.82
N ARG A 80 6.48 7.76 4.37
CA ARG A 80 7.90 7.41 4.30
C ARG A 80 8.38 7.27 2.86
N LEU A 81 7.61 6.59 2.02
CA LEU A 81 7.95 6.41 0.60
C LEU A 81 7.95 7.73 -0.18
N ILE A 82 7.05 8.66 0.15
CA ILE A 82 6.96 9.96 -0.52
C ILE A 82 8.05 10.94 -0.04
N LEU A 83 8.33 10.97 1.26
CA LEU A 83 9.29 11.90 1.87
C LEU A 83 10.75 11.46 1.68
N CYS A 84 11.01 10.16 1.84
CA CYS A 84 12.36 9.59 1.79
C CYS A 84 12.34 8.33 0.91
N PRO A 85 12.25 8.50 -0.41
CA PRO A 85 12.27 7.38 -1.34
C PRO A 85 13.64 6.68 -1.28
N SER A 86 13.65 5.41 -0.85
CA SER A 86 14.88 4.67 -0.54
C SER A 86 15.08 3.41 -1.39
N TRP A 87 14.32 3.24 -2.47
CA TRP A 87 14.32 2.02 -3.30
C TRP A 87 15.25 2.07 -4.51
N GLY A 88 15.95 3.19 -4.71
CA GLY A 88 16.83 3.44 -5.85
C GLY A 88 17.83 4.55 -5.54
N GLU A 89 18.73 4.81 -6.48
CA GLU A 89 19.78 5.83 -6.35
C GLU A 89 19.27 7.20 -6.78
N ASN A 90 19.71 8.26 -6.10
CA ASN A 90 19.36 9.66 -6.39
C ASN A 90 17.85 9.95 -6.44
N LEU A 91 17.06 9.28 -5.62
CA LEU A 91 15.63 9.57 -5.53
C LEU A 91 15.40 10.81 -4.67
N THR A 92 14.73 11.80 -5.27
CA THR A 92 14.32 13.00 -4.57
C THR A 92 12.91 12.82 -4.00
N GLY A 93 12.77 13.09 -2.71
CA GLY A 93 11.49 13.03 -1.98
C GLY A 93 10.82 14.39 -1.84
N ALA A 94 9.54 14.38 -1.46
CA ALA A 94 8.80 15.60 -1.15
C ALA A 94 9.31 16.24 0.16
N ILE A 95 9.17 17.55 0.28
CA ILE A 95 9.53 18.31 1.50
C ILE A 95 8.53 18.00 2.63
N ARG A 96 7.25 17.96 2.26
CA ARG A 96 6.14 17.74 3.18
C ARG A 96 5.07 16.92 2.47
N VAL A 97 4.36 16.10 3.23
CA VAL A 97 3.20 15.36 2.75
C VAL A 97 2.08 15.42 3.79
N ASP A 98 0.92 15.85 3.32
CA ASP A 98 -0.33 15.84 4.05
C ASP A 98 -1.17 14.69 3.47
N VAL A 99 -1.31 13.61 4.24
CA VAL A 99 -2.13 12.45 3.85
C VAL A 99 -3.49 12.62 4.51
N ALA A 100 -4.53 12.77 3.70
CA ALA A 100 -5.93 12.77 4.15
C ALA A 100 -6.47 11.34 4.24
N GLN A 101 -6.11 10.51 3.25
CA GLN A 101 -6.40 9.07 3.20
C GLN A 101 -5.18 8.31 2.63
N PRO A 102 -4.90 7.09 3.12
CA PRO A 102 -5.68 6.34 4.08
C PRO A 102 -5.45 6.78 5.53
N THR A 103 -6.41 6.51 6.42
CA THR A 103 -6.20 6.65 7.87
C THR A 103 -5.80 5.30 8.47
N HIS A 104 -5.05 5.33 9.58
CA HIS A 104 -4.61 4.10 10.24
C HIS A 104 -5.82 3.23 10.59
N THR A 105 -5.95 2.12 9.89
CA THR A 105 -7.06 1.18 10.06
C THR A 105 -6.49 -0.20 10.35
N PRO A 106 -6.78 -0.77 11.54
CA PRO A 106 -6.34 -2.12 11.86
C PRO A 106 -7.09 -3.12 10.96
N VAL A 107 -6.36 -4.09 10.41
CA VAL A 107 -6.92 -5.13 9.54
C VAL A 107 -6.78 -6.47 10.25
N SER A 108 -7.85 -7.28 10.29
CA SER A 108 -7.76 -8.61 10.92
C SER A 108 -6.87 -9.54 10.10
N ASP A 109 -6.34 -10.57 10.75
CA ASP A 109 -5.58 -11.67 10.13
C ASP A 109 -6.33 -12.39 9.00
N THR A 110 -7.67 -12.34 9.01
CA THR A 110 -8.55 -12.89 7.98
C THR A 110 -8.91 -11.88 6.87
N GLN A 111 -8.46 -10.64 6.96
CA GLN A 111 -8.78 -9.57 6.02
C GLN A 111 -7.57 -9.20 5.16
N VAL A 112 -7.85 -8.70 3.96
CA VAL A 112 -6.85 -8.15 3.05
C VAL A 112 -7.23 -6.73 2.66
N ALA A 113 -6.28 -5.82 2.84
CA ALA A 113 -6.45 -4.45 2.38
C ALA A 113 -6.27 -4.39 0.85
N LYS A 114 -7.19 -3.75 0.15
CA LYS A 114 -7.13 -3.58 -1.30
C LYS A 114 -7.38 -2.13 -1.68
N PHE A 115 -6.55 -1.63 -2.59
CA PHE A 115 -6.78 -0.31 -3.15
C PHE A 115 -8.12 -0.26 -3.90
N SER A 116 -8.97 0.71 -3.56
CA SER A 116 -10.32 0.86 -4.12
C SER A 116 -10.32 1.31 -5.59
N GLY A 117 -9.22 1.93 -6.04
CA GLY A 117 -9.14 2.63 -7.33
C GLY A 117 -9.31 4.14 -7.23
N HIS A 118 -9.71 4.68 -6.07
CA HIS A 118 -9.84 6.12 -5.87
C HIS A 118 -8.51 6.74 -5.45
N LEU A 119 -7.82 7.35 -6.42
CA LEU A 119 -6.55 8.05 -6.22
C LEU A 119 -6.76 9.55 -6.42
N THR A 120 -6.61 10.34 -5.36
CA THR A 120 -6.60 11.80 -5.41
C THR A 120 -5.24 12.31 -4.95
N VAL A 121 -4.42 12.74 -5.91
CA VAL A 121 -3.07 13.22 -5.65
C VAL A 121 -2.99 14.67 -6.09
N SER A 122 -2.43 15.52 -5.24
CA SER A 122 -2.17 16.92 -5.58
C SER A 122 -0.78 17.33 -5.10
N HIS A 123 -0.06 18.08 -5.92
CA HIS A 123 1.23 18.63 -5.55
C HIS A 123 1.20 20.16 -5.52
N LYS A 124 2.03 20.75 -4.67
CA LYS A 124 2.21 22.20 -4.57
C LYS A 124 3.70 22.53 -4.52
N SER A 125 4.16 23.38 -5.43
CA SER A 125 5.52 23.92 -5.37
C SER A 125 5.59 25.08 -4.37
N VAL A 126 6.49 24.99 -3.41
CA VAL A 126 6.73 26.05 -2.42
C VAL A 126 7.96 26.83 -2.83
N THR A 127 7.77 28.06 -3.28
CA THR A 127 8.83 29.04 -3.54
C THR A 127 9.04 29.89 -2.29
N GLY A 128 9.81 29.35 -1.33
CA GLY A 128 10.10 30.04 -0.09
C GLY A 128 11.05 29.23 0.77
N VAL A 129 12.31 29.63 0.77
CA VAL A 129 13.33 29.18 1.73
C VAL A 129 12.77 29.42 3.13
N VAL A 130 12.64 28.37 3.93
CA VAL A 130 12.64 28.49 5.39
C VAL A 130 14.07 28.43 5.89
#